data_AF-A0A7Y5DVN7-F1
#
_entry.id   AF-A0A7Y5DVN7-F1
#
_cell.length_a   1.000
_cell.length_b   1.000
_cell.length_c   1.000
_cell.angle_alpha   90.00
_cell.angle_beta   90.00
_cell.angle_gamma   90.00
#
_symmetry.space_group_name_H-M   'P 1'
#
loop_
_entity.id
_entity.type
_entity.pdbx_description
1 polymer ?
#
loop_
_entity_poly.entity_id
_entity_poly.type
_entity_poly.pdbx_seq_one_letter_code
_entity_poly.pdbx_strand_id
1 'polypeptide(L)' 'NVKALPTSSYSVSVSVTQGASPEATEVTFKSRFYRGDTGNTPSENLNDEAAVKAMNAYFKNGLDGLKKFLATKQ' A
#
# COMPACT_ATOMS: atom_id res chain seq x y z
N ASN A 1 -11.33 9.62 1.90
CA ASN A 1 -12.25 9.76 0.75
C ASN A 1 -12.33 8.40 0.06
N VAL A 2 -13.41 7.65 0.27
CA VAL A 2 -13.55 6.25 -0.21
C VAL A 2 -13.60 6.13 -1.74
N LYS A 3 -13.86 7.23 -2.46
CA LYS A 3 -13.82 7.25 -3.93
C LYS A 3 -12.40 7.20 -4.48
N ALA A 4 -11.42 7.73 -3.74
CA ALA A 4 -10.02 7.78 -4.16
C ALA A 4 -9.24 6.52 -3.72
N LEU A 5 -9.54 6.03 -2.52
CA LEU A 5 -8.99 4.81 -1.97
C LEU A 5 -10.15 4.09 -1.25
N PRO A 6 -10.58 2.89 -1.68
CA PRO A 6 -11.76 2.19 -1.16
C PRO A 6 -11.50 1.55 0.21
N THR A 7 -10.98 2.34 1.14
CA THR A 7 -10.79 2.01 2.55
C THR A 7 -11.41 3.09 3.43
N SER A 8 -12.04 2.68 4.53
CA SER A 8 -12.67 3.60 5.49
C SER A 8 -11.70 4.07 6.58
N SER A 9 -10.76 3.20 6.96
CA SER A 9 -9.61 3.54 7.79
C SER A 9 -8.46 2.59 7.49
N TYR A 10 -7.24 3.07 7.73
CA TYR A 10 -6.04 2.28 7.58
C TYR A 10 -4.95 2.76 8.54
N SER A 11 -4.07 1.84 8.93
CA SER A 11 -2.79 2.13 9.55
C SER A 11 -1.69 1.53 8.68
N VAL A 12 -0.56 2.23 8.62
CA VAL A 12 0.61 1.79 7.86
C VAL A 12 1.84 1.90 8.74
N SER A 13 2.66 0.87 8.73
CA SER A 13 4.00 0.86 9.29
C SER A 13 5.01 0.61 8.19
N VAL A 14 6.12 1.33 8.24
CA VAL A 14 7.23 1.18 7.29
C VAL A 14 8.44 0.69 8.07
N SER A 15 9.09 -0.35 7.55
CA SER A 15 10.35 -0.86 8.08
C SER A 15 11.41 -0.80 6.99
N VAL A 16 12.63 -0.48 7.39
CA VAL A 16 13.81 -0.46 6.52
C VAL A 16 14.86 -1.35 7.15
N THR A 17 15.34 -2.33 6.38
CA THR A 17 16.33 -3.30 6.82
C THR A 17 17.41 -3.46 5.76
N GLN A 18 18.51 -4.12 6.14
CA GLN A 18 19.51 -4.52 5.16
C GLN A 18 18.89 -5.48 4.15
N GLY A 19 19.18 -5.26 2.86
CA GLY A 19 18.74 -6.11 1.77
C GLY A 19 19.63 -7.34 1.58
N ALA A 20 19.32 -8.13 0.55
CA ALA A 20 20.00 -9.39 0.27
C ALA A 20 21.51 -9.25 -0.06
N SER A 21 21.95 -8.07 -0.51
CA SER A 21 23.36 -7.75 -0.74
C SER A 21 23.81 -6.59 0.16
N PRO A 22 25.13 -6.41 0.40
CA PRO A 22 25.65 -5.33 1.25
C PRO A 22 25.21 -3.92 0.81
N GLU A 23 24.98 -3.74 -0.49
CA GLU A 23 24.56 -2.47 -1.11
C GLU A 23 23.03 -2.36 -1.28
N ALA A 24 22.29 -3.42 -0.94
CA ALA A 24 20.84 -3.44 -1.04
C ALA A 24 20.18 -2.99 0.27
N THR A 25 19.04 -2.33 0.14
CA THR A 25 18.14 -1.99 1.23
C THR A 25 16.78 -2.62 0.94
N GLU A 26 16.18 -3.24 1.94
CA GLU A 26 14.81 -3.74 1.88
C GLU A 26 13.88 -2.76 2.60
N VAL A 27 12.80 -2.37 1.92
CA VAL A 27 11.77 -1.48 2.47
C VAL A 27 10.43 -2.21 2.45
N THR A 28 9.85 -2.38 3.63
CA THR A 28 8.60 -3.11 3.81
C THR A 28 7.51 -2.17 4.30
N PHE A 29 6.43 -2.08 3.52
CA PHE A 29 5.18 -1.45 3.95
C PHE A 29 4.22 -2.53 4.46
N LYS A 30 3.75 -2.37 5.69
CA LYS A 30 2.73 -3.23 6.29
C LYS A 30 1.52 -2.39 6.65
N SER A 31 0.33 -2.84 6.26
CA SER A 31 -0.90 -2.12 6.55
C SER A 31 -1.99 -3.03 7.10
N ARG A 32 -2.84 -2.43 7.92
CA ARG A 32 -4.17 -2.94 8.26
C ARG A 32 -5.18 -1.90 7.82
N PHE A 33 -6.30 -2.36 7.28
CA PHE A 33 -7.34 -1.47 6.79
C PHE A 33 -8.70 -2.16 6.83
N TYR A 34 -9.75 -1.34 6.83
CA TYR A 34 -11.12 -1.77 6.59
C TYR A 34 -11.52 -1.38 5.16
N ARG A 35 -12.37 -2.19 4.54
CA ARG A 35 -13.01 -1.85 3.26
C ARG A 35 -13.79 -0.54 3.34
N GLY A 36 -14.03 0.07 2.18
CA GLY A 36 -14.66 1.39 2.06
C GLY A 36 -16.08 1.44 2.61
N ASP A 37 -16.85 0.36 2.40
CA ASP A 37 -18.20 0.19 2.95
C ASP A 37 -18.20 -0.99 3.95
N THR A 38 -18.32 -0.68 5.23
CA THR A 38 -18.28 -1.68 6.31
C THR A 38 -19.63 -2.33 6.59
N GLY A 39 -20.67 -2.04 5.79
CA GLY A 39 -21.97 -2.68 5.88
C GLY A 39 -21.97 -4.16 5.49
N ASN A 40 -23.14 -4.78 5.59
CA ASN A 40 -23.35 -6.20 5.28
C ASN A 40 -23.45 -6.49 3.77
N THR A 41 -23.82 -5.49 2.98
CA THR A 41 -24.01 -5.61 1.52
C THR A 41 -23.25 -4.49 0.80
N PRO A 42 -21.91 -4.50 0.88
CA PRO A 42 -21.11 -3.46 0.26
C PRO A 42 -21.25 -3.52 -1.27
N SER A 43 -21.27 -2.35 -1.91
CA SER A 43 -21.13 -2.26 -3.36
C SER A 43 -19.78 -2.82 -3.84
N GLU A 44 -19.72 -3.31 -5.08
CA GLU A 44 -18.51 -3.96 -5.63
C GLU A 44 -17.26 -3.07 -5.57
N ASN A 45 -17.43 -1.75 -5.71
CA ASN A 45 -16.32 -0.79 -5.67
C ASN A 45 -15.85 -0.43 -4.26
N LEU A 46 -16.54 -0.88 -3.21
CA LEU A 46 -16.23 -0.59 -1.81
C LEU A 46 -16.12 -1.85 -0.93
N ASN A 47 -16.10 -3.03 -1.57
CA ASN A 47 -15.96 -4.32 -0.90
C ASN A 47 -14.49 -4.63 -0.54
N ASP A 48 -14.25 -5.82 0.03
CA ASP A 48 -12.92 -6.26 0.46
C ASP A 48 -11.95 -6.41 -0.71
N GLU A 49 -12.40 -6.91 -1.86
CA GLU A 49 -11.57 -7.08 -3.05
C GLU A 49 -11.08 -5.74 -3.59
N ALA A 50 -11.99 -4.76 -3.70
CA ALA A 50 -11.65 -3.40 -4.12
C ALA A 50 -10.64 -2.76 -3.17
N ALA A 51 -10.84 -2.92 -1.86
CA ALA A 51 -9.94 -2.43 -0.82
C ALA A 51 -8.53 -3.04 -0.95
N VAL A 52 -8.43 -4.37 -1.03
CA VAL A 52 -7.15 -5.09 -1.16
C VAL A 52 -6.44 -4.69 -2.44
N LYS A 53 -7.14 -4.69 -3.57
CA LYS A 53 -6.58 -4.33 -4.88
C LYS A 53 -6.00 -2.91 -4.85
N ALA A 54 -6.76 -1.95 -4.32
CA ALA A 54 -6.32 -0.56 -4.27
C ALA A 54 -5.15 -0.34 -3.31
N MET A 55 -5.15 -0.96 -2.12
CA MET A 55 -4.05 -0.85 -1.16
C MET A 55 -2.76 -1.46 -1.69
N ASN A 56 -2.85 -2.62 -2.36
CA ASN A 56 -1.70 -3.25 -3.00
C ASN A 56 -1.13 -2.39 -4.13
N ALA A 57 -2.00 -1.83 -4.98
CA ALA A 57 -1.58 -0.92 -6.04
C ALA A 57 -0.91 0.35 -5.46
N TYR A 58 -1.49 0.92 -4.40
CA TYR A 58 -0.95 2.09 -3.73
C TYR A 58 0.48 1.85 -3.19
N PHE A 59 0.69 0.77 -2.43
CA PHE A 59 2.03 0.46 -1.90
C PHE A 59 3.02 0.08 -2.98
N LYS A 60 2.60 -0.69 -3.99
CA LYS A 60 3.46 -1.04 -5.11
C LYS A 60 3.95 0.20 -5.85
N ASN A 61 3.04 1.11 -6.18
CA ASN A 61 3.38 2.37 -6.84
C ASN A 61 4.30 3.23 -5.96
N GLY A 62 4.07 3.28 -4.65
CA GLY A 62 4.93 3.97 -3.70
C GLY A 62 6.36 3.42 -3.66
N LEU A 63 6.50 2.08 -3.57
CA LEU A 63 7.80 1.40 -3.58
C LEU A 63 8.53 1.57 -4.92
N ASP A 64 7.83 1.42 -6.04
CA ASP A 64 8.38 1.61 -7.38
C ASP A 64 8.84 3.07 -7.58
N GLY A 65 8.08 4.04 -7.06
CA GLY A 65 8.46 5.46 -7.04
C GLY A 65 9.70 5.73 -6.19
N LEU A 66 9.77 5.16 -4.98
CA LEU A 66 10.93 5.29 -4.11
C LEU A 66 12.20 4.74 -4.77
N LYS A 67 12.11 3.55 -5.39
CA LYS A 67 13.24 2.94 -6.09
C LYS A 67 13.74 3.81 -7.24
N LYS A 68 12.83 4.38 -8.04
CA LYS A 68 13.18 5.31 -9.13
C LYS A 68 13.88 6.56 -8.60
N PHE A 69 13.33 7.18 -7.55
CA PHE A 69 13.91 8.38 -6.96
C PHE A 69 15.32 8.15 -6.42
N LEU A 70 15.55 7.02 -5.75
CA LEU A 70 16.88 6.68 -5.24
C LEU A 70 17.87 6.35 -6.36
N ALA A 71 17.41 5.68 -7.42
CA ALA A 71 18.26 5.41 -8.60
C ALA A 71 18.70 6.69 -9.32
N THR A 72 17.89 7.76 -9.30
CA THR A 72 18.26 9.06 -9.89
C THR A 72 19.20 9.90 -9.03
N LYS A 73 19.43 9.51 -7.77
CA LYS A 73 20.30 10.21 -6.83
C LYS A 73 21.71 9.61 -6.70
N GLN A 74 21.98 8.51 -7.39
CA GLN A 74 23.31 7.90 -7.48
C GLN A 74 24.12 8.51 -8.64
#